data_AF-A0A0R2ZLV0-F1
#
_entry.id   AF-A0A0R2ZLV0-F1
#
_cell.length_a   1.000
_cell.length_b   1.000
_cell.length_c   1.000
_cell.angle_alpha   90.00
_cell.angle_beta   90.00
_cell.angle_gamma   90.00
#
_symmetry.space_group_name_H-M   'P 1'
#
loop_
_entity.id
_entity.type
_entity.pdbx_description
1 polymer ?
#
loop_
_entity_poly.entity_id
_entity_poly.type
_entity_poly.pdbx_seq_one_letter_code
_entity_poly.pdbx_strand_id
1 'polypeptide(L)'
;MAAQQSFRHHYVPQWYQRRFLAPNATAFKVLDLRPEIFRDKSGRIRGHARSILDKGPDAWFFESELYTIRAFGEPNDDIEKMLFGVIDDVGKSAVEAFLDEDWDVVHSTFPYFFEFMDAQRLRTPKGLSFLARVTPVKTQLELMTMMQRLRRMHCVMWAEASLEIFSADNSDAKFIFSDHPVTFFNRFVFPKDSRVPSGLDPLQQWMGTQTIYPLSRNKLMVITHREWARKQGPSRAIKIRTNARLFDNPLVRYDNCKRDRQLTDLQVREVNYIVKTRADRYIAGDKEDDLHPEKYLKNSIWNKLGLFLLPDPSHVAMEGGNMTVRMSDGRYVFQDEYGRRPTTKEEYESKVKEAEIMEAHFNRLISAHFENEGSMND
;
A
#
# COMPACT_ATOMS: atom_id res chain seq x y z
N MET A 1 5.26 22.83 32.31
CA MET A 1 6.28 22.79 31.24
C MET A 1 5.54 22.59 29.93
N ALA A 2 5.47 23.61 29.08
CA ALA A 2 4.83 23.48 27.78
C ALA A 2 5.64 22.48 26.95
N ALA A 3 5.06 21.31 26.67
CA ALA A 3 5.65 20.34 25.77
C ALA A 3 5.88 21.05 24.43
N GLN A 4 7.11 21.01 23.93
CA GLN A 4 7.46 21.61 22.65
C GLN A 4 6.58 20.98 21.57
N GLN A 5 5.57 21.71 21.12
CA GLN A 5 4.70 21.32 20.02
C GLN A 5 5.62 21.18 18.79
N SER A 6 5.81 19.96 18.28
CA SER A 6 6.55 19.77 17.04
C SER A 6 5.67 20.33 15.93
N PHE A 7 5.93 21.57 15.52
CA PHE A 7 5.24 22.19 14.39
C PHE A 7 5.42 21.40 13.09
N ARG A 8 6.39 20.48 13.03
CA ARG A 8 6.67 19.63 11.86
C ARG A 8 5.90 18.31 11.99
N HIS A 9 4.96 18.10 11.09
CA HIS A 9 4.22 16.84 10.98
C HIS A 9 4.81 16.00 9.85
N HIS A 10 5.43 14.88 10.20
CA HIS A 10 6.09 14.00 9.24
C HIS A 10 5.06 13.08 8.59
N TYR A 11 4.56 13.48 7.42
CA TYR A 11 3.60 12.68 6.66
C TYR A 11 4.22 11.40 6.05
N VAL A 12 5.54 11.35 5.92
CA VAL A 12 6.32 10.11 5.79
C VAL A 12 7.13 9.91 7.08
N PRO A 13 6.85 8.89 7.91
CA PRO A 13 7.50 8.72 9.20
C PRO A 13 9.01 8.53 9.06
N GLN A 14 9.76 9.12 9.97
CA GLN A 14 11.21 9.03 9.95
C GLN A 14 11.70 7.58 10.03
N TRP A 15 11.03 6.69 10.79
CA TRP A 15 11.41 5.28 10.86
C TRP A 15 11.29 4.58 9.51
N TYR A 16 10.25 4.92 8.72
CA TYR A 16 10.05 4.36 7.39
C TYR A 16 11.11 4.90 6.44
N GLN A 17 11.40 6.20 6.47
CA GLN A 17 12.45 6.83 5.65
C GLN A 17 13.83 6.17 5.89
N ARG A 18 14.15 5.79 7.14
CA ARG A 18 15.42 5.13 7.49
C ARG A 18 15.65 3.81 6.77
N ARG A 19 14.59 3.11 6.34
CA ARG A 19 14.68 1.85 5.58
C ARG A 19 15.27 2.01 4.18
N PHE A 20 15.45 3.25 3.72
CA PHE A 20 16.01 3.58 2.41
C PHE A 20 17.45 4.08 2.46
N LEU A 21 18.02 4.27 3.65
CA LEU A 21 19.42 4.69 3.80
C LEU A 21 20.39 3.59 3.36
N ALA A 22 21.55 3.99 2.84
CA ALA A 22 22.71 3.12 2.75
C ALA A 22 23.14 2.59 4.12
N PRO A 23 23.72 1.37 4.16
CA PRO A 23 24.43 0.92 5.33
C PRO A 23 25.39 2.02 5.81
N ASN A 24 25.29 2.42 7.07
CA ASN A 24 26.07 3.47 7.71
C ASN A 24 25.85 4.91 7.19
N ALA A 25 24.90 5.14 6.27
CA ALA A 25 24.57 6.48 5.81
C ALA A 25 23.60 7.19 6.78
N THR A 26 23.78 8.49 6.95
CA THR A 26 22.89 9.34 7.76
C THR A 26 21.95 10.20 6.91
N ALA A 27 22.19 10.25 5.60
CA ALA A 27 21.45 11.05 4.64
C ALA A 27 21.20 10.26 3.36
N PHE A 28 20.10 10.60 2.70
CA PHE A 28 19.74 10.17 1.34
C PHE A 28 19.81 11.35 0.38
N LYS A 29 19.77 11.06 -0.92
CA LYS A 29 19.57 12.05 -1.97
C LYS A 29 18.08 12.38 -2.05
N VAL A 30 17.73 13.67 -2.02
CA VAL A 30 16.37 14.17 -2.21
C VAL A 30 16.30 14.97 -3.49
N LEU A 31 15.37 14.67 -4.38
CA LEU A 31 15.08 15.45 -5.57
C LEU A 31 13.75 16.19 -5.40
N ASP A 32 13.79 17.53 -5.51
CA ASP A 32 12.62 18.38 -5.75
C ASP A 32 12.28 18.37 -7.24
N LEU A 33 11.13 17.81 -7.58
CA LEU A 33 10.60 17.75 -8.95
C LEU A 33 10.12 19.12 -9.44
N ARG A 34 9.90 20.08 -8.52
CA ARG A 34 9.45 21.44 -8.79
C ARG A 34 10.26 22.45 -7.96
N PRO A 35 11.57 22.58 -8.22
CA PRO A 35 12.44 23.48 -7.47
C PRO A 35 12.00 24.94 -7.63
N GLU A 36 12.15 25.73 -6.57
CA GLU A 36 11.79 27.14 -6.56
C GLU A 36 12.55 27.93 -7.62
N ILE A 37 11.86 28.85 -8.28
CA ILE A 37 12.40 29.73 -9.31
C ILE A 37 12.50 31.14 -8.73
N PHE A 38 13.72 31.62 -8.53
CA PHE A 38 13.93 32.97 -8.02
C PHE A 38 13.70 33.99 -9.14
N ARG A 39 12.81 34.95 -8.87
CA ARG A 39 12.49 36.04 -9.80
C ARG A 39 12.82 37.39 -9.16
N ASP A 40 13.27 38.33 -9.98
CA ASP A 40 13.43 39.72 -9.54
C ASP A 40 12.10 40.50 -9.55
N LYS A 41 12.14 41.76 -9.13
CA LYS A 41 10.99 42.67 -9.11
C LYS A 41 10.34 42.91 -10.48
N SER A 42 11.02 42.60 -11.58
CA SER A 42 10.49 42.68 -12.95
C SER A 42 9.93 41.35 -13.47
N GLY A 43 9.95 40.30 -12.65
CA GLY A 43 9.47 38.96 -13.00
C GLY A 43 10.49 38.10 -13.76
N ARG A 44 11.71 38.61 -14.01
CA ARG A 44 12.77 37.89 -14.72
C ARG A 44 13.39 36.84 -13.82
N ILE A 45 13.59 35.64 -14.37
CA ILE A 45 14.24 34.52 -13.66
C ILE A 45 15.71 34.88 -13.39
N ARG A 46 16.12 34.78 -12.12
CA ARG A 46 17.48 35.04 -11.63
C ARG A 46 18.23 33.77 -11.25
N GLY A 47 17.51 32.67 -11.03
CA GLY A 47 18.10 31.38 -10.72
C GLY A 47 17.05 30.36 -10.30
N HIS A 48 17.53 29.15 -10.02
CA HIS A 48 16.73 28.05 -9.50
C HIS A 48 17.33 27.60 -8.16
N ALA A 49 16.47 27.19 -7.24
CA ALA A 49 16.92 26.43 -6.07
C ALA A 49 17.61 25.13 -6.52
N ARG A 50 18.47 24.58 -5.65
CA ARG A 50 19.07 23.27 -5.90
C ARG A 50 17.94 22.23 -6.01
N SER A 51 17.94 21.47 -7.10
CA SER A 51 16.98 20.39 -7.29
C SER A 51 17.32 19.18 -6.44
N ILE A 52 18.61 18.94 -6.15
CA ILE A 52 19.08 17.79 -5.38
C ILE A 52 19.71 18.24 -4.08
N LEU A 53 19.32 17.58 -2.98
CA LEU A 53 19.78 17.83 -1.62
C LEU A 53 20.28 16.55 -0.97
N ASP A 54 21.23 16.69 -0.05
CA ASP A 54 21.67 15.63 0.86
C ASP A 54 21.04 15.86 2.24
N LYS A 55 20.07 15.03 2.62
CA LYS A 55 19.25 15.23 3.83
C LYS A 55 18.96 13.93 4.56
N GLY A 56 18.90 14.03 5.89
CA GLY A 56 18.48 12.94 6.77
C GLY A 56 16.96 12.84 6.91
N PRO A 57 16.46 11.76 7.54
CA PRO A 57 15.03 11.50 7.73
C PRO A 57 14.23 12.59 8.46
N ASP A 58 14.87 13.34 9.34
CA ASP A 58 14.28 14.41 10.15
C ASP A 58 14.18 15.75 9.41
N ALA A 59 14.88 15.86 8.28
CA ALA A 59 15.07 17.12 7.59
C ALA A 59 14.08 17.36 6.43
N TRP A 60 13.33 16.35 5.98
CA TRP A 60 12.37 16.45 4.87
C TRP A 60 11.12 15.59 5.06
N PHE A 61 10.20 15.62 4.08
CA PHE A 61 8.92 14.88 4.09
C PHE A 61 8.03 15.19 5.31
N PHE A 62 7.99 16.47 5.67
CA PHE A 62 7.09 17.02 6.67
C PHE A 62 6.46 18.31 6.12
N GLU A 63 5.34 18.71 6.70
CA GLU A 63 4.79 20.06 6.54
C GLU A 63 4.56 20.67 7.91
N SER A 64 4.57 22.00 7.97
CA SER A 64 4.26 22.71 9.20
C SER A 64 2.76 22.71 9.48
N GLU A 65 2.34 22.31 10.68
CA GLU A 65 0.93 22.34 11.14
C GLU A 65 -0.06 21.59 10.23
N LEU A 66 0.39 20.59 9.46
CA LEU A 66 -0.42 19.92 8.42
C LEU A 66 -1.75 19.33 8.93
N TYR A 67 -1.75 18.92 10.19
CA TYR A 67 -2.87 18.25 10.86
C TYR A 67 -3.42 19.07 12.03
N THR A 68 -2.87 20.26 12.25
CA THR A 68 -3.26 21.08 13.39
C THR A 68 -4.68 21.58 13.16
N ILE A 69 -5.54 21.30 14.14
CA ILE A 69 -6.89 21.89 14.20
C ILE A 69 -6.87 22.99 15.25
N ARG A 70 -7.69 24.02 15.05
CA ARG A 70 -7.83 25.12 16.03
C ARG A 70 -9.14 24.95 16.79
N ALA A 71 -9.04 24.68 18.09
CA ALA A 71 -10.19 24.60 18.98
C ALA A 71 -10.18 25.85 19.88
N PHE A 72 -11.23 26.67 19.80
CA PHE A 72 -11.32 27.95 20.53
C PHE A 72 -10.13 28.90 20.30
N GLY A 73 -9.49 28.83 19.12
CA GLY A 73 -8.33 29.65 18.75
C GLY A 73 -6.97 29.01 19.05
N GLU A 74 -6.93 28.01 19.93
CA GLU A 74 -5.70 27.32 20.33
C GLU A 74 -5.38 26.15 19.38
N PRO A 75 -4.09 25.98 18.99
CA PRO A 75 -3.67 24.86 18.16
C PRO A 75 -3.69 23.54 18.94
N ASN A 76 -4.31 22.52 18.36
CA ASN A 76 -4.35 21.16 18.86
C ASN A 76 -3.60 20.23 17.90
N ASP A 77 -2.61 19.49 18.42
CA ASP A 77 -1.76 18.54 17.70
C ASP A 77 -2.02 17.07 18.07
N ASP A 78 -3.19 16.78 18.66
CA ASP A 78 -3.55 15.41 19.10
C ASP A 78 -3.60 14.43 17.92
N ILE A 79 -3.92 14.90 16.71
CA ILE A 79 -3.92 14.04 15.51
C ILE A 79 -2.51 13.50 15.23
N GLU A 80 -1.47 14.34 15.35
CA GLU A 80 -0.10 13.89 15.17
C GLU A 80 0.30 12.92 16.28
N LYS A 81 0.09 13.32 17.54
CA LYS A 81 0.59 12.57 18.71
C LYS A 81 -0.21 11.30 19.02
N MET A 82 -1.53 11.42 19.10
CA MET A 82 -2.41 10.37 19.65
C MET A 82 -2.93 9.43 18.57
N LEU A 83 -3.07 9.90 17.32
CA LEU A 83 -3.50 9.06 16.21
C LEU A 83 -2.31 8.55 15.40
N PHE A 84 -1.55 9.45 14.77
CA PHE A 84 -0.46 9.02 13.89
C PHE A 84 0.70 8.40 14.66
N GLY A 85 1.01 8.87 15.87
CA GLY A 85 1.98 8.20 16.74
C GLY A 85 1.65 6.72 16.97
N VAL A 86 0.41 6.42 17.37
CA VAL A 86 -0.05 5.03 17.58
C VAL A 86 -0.04 4.22 16.29
N ILE A 87 -0.52 4.78 15.18
CA ILE A 87 -0.52 4.11 13.88
C ILE A 87 0.91 3.83 13.40
N ASP A 88 1.84 4.75 13.64
CA ASP A 88 3.24 4.61 13.20
C ASP A 88 3.98 3.57 14.04
N ASP A 89 3.75 3.50 15.35
CA ASP A 89 4.38 2.51 16.24
C ASP A 89 3.90 1.09 15.93
N VAL A 90 2.58 0.90 15.82
CA VAL A 90 2.00 -0.40 15.46
C VAL A 90 2.33 -0.76 14.02
N GLY A 91 2.28 0.22 13.11
CA GLY A 91 2.63 0.06 11.70
C GLY A 91 4.08 -0.34 11.49
N LYS A 92 5.02 0.22 12.26
CA LYS A 92 6.43 -0.19 12.25
C LYS A 92 6.56 -1.67 12.60
N SER A 93 5.97 -2.08 13.72
CA SER A 93 6.01 -3.48 14.17
C SER A 93 5.39 -4.43 13.15
N ALA A 94 4.25 -4.03 12.55
CA ALA A 94 3.57 -4.81 11.52
C ALA A 94 4.42 -4.96 10.24
N VAL A 95 5.07 -3.88 9.78
CA VAL A 95 5.93 -3.91 8.59
C VAL A 95 7.19 -4.74 8.84
N GLU A 96 7.81 -4.63 10.01
CA GLU A 96 8.99 -5.41 10.39
C GLU A 96 8.65 -6.91 10.48
N ALA A 97 7.65 -7.27 11.27
CA ALA A 97 7.19 -8.66 11.38
C ALA A 97 6.82 -9.26 10.03
N PHE A 98 6.12 -8.49 9.19
CA PHE A 98 5.74 -8.97 7.87
C PHE A 98 6.94 -9.11 6.94
N LEU A 99 8.01 -8.35 7.08
CA LEU A 99 9.22 -8.52 6.27
C LEU A 99 10.11 -9.65 6.76
N ASP A 100 10.17 -9.85 8.08
CA ASP A 100 11.00 -10.85 8.73
C ASP A 100 10.31 -12.23 8.83
N GLU A 101 9.07 -12.32 8.35
CA GLU A 101 8.26 -13.56 8.36
C GLU A 101 7.98 -14.09 9.77
N ASP A 102 7.87 -13.17 10.74
CA ASP A 102 7.43 -13.47 12.10
C ASP A 102 5.91 -13.67 12.11
N TRP A 103 5.48 -14.89 11.78
CA TRP A 103 4.08 -15.23 11.60
C TRP A 103 3.25 -15.11 12.88
N ASP A 104 3.87 -15.29 14.04
CA ASP A 104 3.22 -15.12 15.34
C ASP A 104 2.83 -13.65 15.55
N VAL A 105 3.75 -12.72 15.26
CA VAL A 105 3.45 -11.29 15.33
C VAL A 105 2.50 -10.89 14.21
N VAL A 106 2.74 -11.32 12.97
CA VAL A 106 1.89 -11.02 11.80
C VAL A 106 0.43 -11.40 12.05
N HIS A 107 0.16 -12.54 12.68
CA HIS A 107 -1.22 -12.95 13.00
C HIS A 107 -1.99 -11.85 13.73
N SER A 108 -1.34 -11.20 14.71
CA SER A 108 -1.94 -10.12 15.50
C SER A 108 -1.86 -8.75 14.82
N THR A 109 -0.90 -8.53 13.91
CA THR A 109 -0.63 -7.22 13.33
C THR A 109 -1.06 -7.03 11.87
N PHE A 110 -1.55 -8.08 11.20
CA PHE A 110 -1.86 -8.05 9.77
C PHE A 110 -2.83 -6.93 9.36
N PRO A 111 -3.93 -6.64 10.07
CA PRO A 111 -4.81 -5.51 9.73
C PRO A 111 -4.10 -4.15 9.86
N TYR A 112 -3.19 -4.02 10.83
CA TYR A 112 -2.47 -2.76 11.08
C TYR A 112 -1.44 -2.45 10.02
N PHE A 113 -0.90 -3.46 9.31
CA PHE A 113 -0.07 -3.21 8.12
C PHE A 113 -0.84 -2.39 7.06
N PHE A 114 -2.09 -2.79 6.77
CA PHE A 114 -2.91 -2.08 5.78
C PHE A 114 -3.43 -0.74 6.30
N GLU A 115 -3.77 -0.63 7.59
CA GLU A 115 -4.14 0.66 8.19
C GLU A 115 -2.98 1.65 8.11
N PHE A 116 -1.77 1.22 8.47
CA PHE A 116 -0.58 2.05 8.36
C PHE A 116 -0.36 2.52 6.92
N MET A 117 -0.47 1.61 5.95
CA MET A 117 -0.32 1.94 4.53
C MET A 117 -1.38 2.96 4.07
N ASP A 118 -2.65 2.77 4.42
CA ASP A 118 -3.71 3.71 4.02
C ASP A 118 -3.58 5.07 4.72
N ALA A 119 -3.27 5.07 6.01
CA ALA A 119 -3.00 6.29 6.76
C ALA A 119 -1.80 7.04 6.16
N GLN A 120 -0.71 6.34 5.84
CA GLN A 120 0.47 6.92 5.21
C GLN A 120 0.11 7.54 3.86
N ARG A 121 -0.77 6.92 3.07
CA ARG A 121 -1.26 7.47 1.80
C ARG A 121 -2.07 8.76 2.01
N LEU A 122 -3.06 8.72 2.90
CA LEU A 122 -4.05 9.78 3.08
C LEU A 122 -3.51 11.00 3.83
N ARG A 123 -2.51 10.83 4.70
CA ARG A 123 -1.94 11.93 5.50
C ARG A 123 -0.98 12.83 4.73
N THR A 124 -0.59 12.47 3.50
CA THR A 124 0.28 13.31 2.67
C THR A 124 -0.47 14.53 2.12
N PRO A 125 0.22 15.62 1.70
CA PRO A 125 -0.44 16.74 1.03
C PRO A 125 -1.32 16.31 -0.16
N LYS A 126 -0.82 15.38 -0.99
CA LYS A 126 -1.58 14.78 -2.09
C LYS A 126 -2.78 13.96 -1.62
N GLY A 127 -2.62 13.20 -0.53
CA GLY A 127 -3.71 12.43 0.10
C GLY A 127 -4.82 13.31 0.68
N LEU A 128 -4.45 14.38 1.38
CA LEU A 128 -5.40 15.36 1.90
C LEU A 128 -6.09 16.13 0.77
N SER A 129 -5.38 16.45 -0.31
CA SER A 129 -5.98 17.04 -1.51
C SER A 129 -6.99 16.10 -2.18
N PHE A 130 -6.70 14.79 -2.22
CA PHE A 130 -7.66 13.78 -2.66
C PHE A 130 -8.92 13.81 -1.78
N LEU A 131 -8.77 13.74 -0.46
CA LEU A 131 -9.90 13.77 0.48
C LEU A 131 -10.74 15.04 0.33
N ALA A 132 -10.10 16.20 0.22
CA ALA A 132 -10.78 17.48 0.02
C ALA A 132 -11.62 17.54 -1.27
N ARG A 133 -11.26 16.75 -2.29
CA ARG A 133 -12.00 16.68 -3.56
C ARG A 133 -13.14 15.67 -3.56
N VAL A 134 -12.99 14.57 -2.83
CA VAL A 134 -13.99 13.47 -2.82
C VAL A 134 -14.96 13.56 -1.65
N THR A 135 -14.76 14.51 -0.74
CA THR A 135 -15.64 14.76 0.40
C THR A 135 -16.10 16.23 0.44
N PRO A 136 -17.28 16.54 0.98
CA PRO A 136 -17.83 17.91 1.01
C PRO A 136 -17.23 18.75 2.16
N VAL A 137 -15.91 18.71 2.35
CA VAL A 137 -15.21 19.42 3.42
C VAL A 137 -14.94 20.86 3.04
N LYS A 138 -15.10 21.78 3.99
CA LYS A 138 -14.90 23.23 3.83
C LYS A 138 -13.88 23.79 4.81
N THR A 139 -13.65 23.11 5.92
CA THR A 139 -12.71 23.53 6.97
C THR A 139 -11.64 22.49 7.22
N GLN A 140 -10.52 22.92 7.81
CA GLN A 140 -9.44 22.02 8.25
C GLN A 140 -9.94 20.96 9.25
N LEU A 141 -10.82 21.34 10.18
CA LEU A 141 -11.43 20.42 11.15
C LEU A 141 -12.24 19.32 10.46
N GLU A 142 -13.06 19.68 9.47
CA GLU A 142 -13.85 18.71 8.69
C GLU A 142 -12.94 17.79 7.87
N LEU A 143 -11.89 18.33 7.23
CA LEU A 143 -10.91 17.54 6.49
C LEU A 143 -10.19 16.54 7.39
N MET A 144 -9.72 16.98 8.56
CA MET A 144 -9.06 16.12 9.54
C MET A 144 -10.01 15.05 10.09
N THR A 145 -11.28 15.38 10.30
CA THR A 145 -12.31 14.41 10.69
C THR A 145 -12.53 13.36 9.58
N MET A 146 -12.56 13.78 8.31
CA MET A 146 -12.70 12.86 7.17
C MET A 146 -11.49 11.98 6.97
N MET A 147 -10.28 12.52 7.12
CA MET A 147 -9.06 11.72 7.11
C MET A 147 -9.13 10.61 8.16
N GLN A 148 -9.52 10.94 9.40
CA GLN A 148 -9.67 9.94 10.45
C GLN A 148 -10.69 8.86 10.09
N ARG A 149 -11.87 9.22 9.57
CA ARG A 149 -12.89 8.22 9.19
C ARG A 149 -12.46 7.35 8.01
N LEU A 150 -11.71 7.90 7.07
CA LEU A 150 -11.37 7.25 5.81
C LEU A 150 -9.99 6.56 5.82
N ARG A 151 -9.20 6.68 6.90
CA ARG A 151 -7.86 6.07 7.05
C ARG A 151 -7.77 4.54 6.94
N ARG A 152 -8.89 3.84 6.72
CA ARG A 152 -8.95 2.39 6.49
C ARG A 152 -9.74 2.02 5.23
N MET A 153 -10.10 2.99 4.41
CA MET A 153 -11.01 2.82 3.28
C MET A 153 -10.50 1.82 2.23
N HIS A 154 -9.20 1.62 2.11
CA HIS A 154 -8.63 0.74 1.08
C HIS A 154 -8.24 -0.65 1.61
N CYS A 155 -8.32 -0.86 2.94
CA CYS A 155 -7.77 -2.03 3.63
C CYS A 155 -8.38 -3.35 3.16
N VAL A 156 -9.72 -3.40 3.04
CA VAL A 156 -10.45 -4.62 2.65
C VAL A 156 -10.00 -5.12 1.28
N MET A 157 -9.99 -4.21 0.31
CA MET A 157 -9.63 -4.58 -1.06
C MET A 157 -8.17 -5.00 -1.20
N TRP A 158 -7.27 -4.44 -0.40
CA TRP A 158 -5.87 -4.89 -0.36
C TRP A 158 -5.74 -6.27 0.29
N ALA A 159 -6.38 -6.51 1.43
CA ALA A 159 -6.26 -7.77 2.15
C ALA A 159 -6.85 -8.97 1.39
N GLU A 160 -7.82 -8.74 0.49
CA GLU A 160 -8.39 -9.77 -0.39
C GLU A 160 -7.58 -10.00 -1.69
N ALA A 161 -6.65 -9.11 -2.01
CA ALA A 161 -5.90 -9.15 -3.26
C ALA A 161 -4.74 -10.17 -3.23
N SER A 162 -4.07 -10.32 -4.37
CA SER A 162 -2.79 -11.06 -4.43
C SER A 162 -1.68 -10.14 -3.94
N LEU A 163 -0.95 -10.59 -2.91
CA LEU A 163 0.12 -9.87 -2.23
C LEU A 163 1.47 -10.45 -2.64
N GLU A 164 2.40 -9.58 -2.99
CA GLU A 164 3.75 -10.01 -3.34
C GLU A 164 4.82 -9.00 -2.93
N ILE A 165 5.87 -9.50 -2.29
CA ILE A 165 7.06 -8.73 -1.94
C ILE A 165 8.19 -9.15 -2.88
N PHE A 166 8.65 -8.22 -3.68
CA PHE A 166 9.81 -8.40 -4.53
C PHE A 166 11.09 -7.99 -3.80
N SER A 167 12.17 -8.70 -4.07
CA SER A 167 13.52 -8.34 -3.62
C SER A 167 14.32 -7.64 -4.72
N ALA A 168 15.11 -6.64 -4.34
CA ALA A 168 16.15 -6.00 -5.13
C ALA A 168 17.53 -6.17 -4.47
N ASP A 169 17.70 -7.22 -3.65
CA ASP A 169 18.95 -7.46 -2.92
C ASP A 169 20.14 -7.62 -3.87
N ASN A 170 19.93 -8.29 -5.02
CA ASN A 170 20.93 -8.51 -6.07
C ASN A 170 20.97 -7.41 -7.15
N SER A 171 20.18 -6.35 -7.02
CA SER A 171 20.17 -5.22 -7.95
C SER A 171 21.11 -4.12 -7.45
N ASP A 172 21.89 -3.51 -8.33
CA ASP A 172 22.65 -2.29 -8.01
C ASP A 172 21.71 -1.09 -7.88
N ALA A 173 20.67 -1.00 -8.71
CA ALA A 173 19.63 0.01 -8.55
C ALA A 173 18.80 -0.27 -7.29
N LYS A 174 18.43 0.78 -6.55
CA LYS A 174 17.66 0.65 -5.31
C LYS A 174 16.34 1.39 -5.40
N PHE A 175 15.34 0.91 -4.66
CA PHE A 175 14.04 1.55 -4.67
C PHE A 175 14.12 2.95 -4.06
N ILE A 176 13.40 3.88 -4.66
CA ILE A 176 13.15 5.21 -4.11
C ILE A 176 11.83 5.22 -3.32
N PHE A 177 11.66 6.22 -2.45
CA PHE A 177 10.36 6.58 -1.91
C PHE A 177 10.01 8.02 -2.31
N SER A 178 8.74 8.39 -2.16
CA SER A 178 8.25 9.72 -2.48
C SER A 178 7.49 10.33 -1.30
N ASP A 179 7.13 11.60 -1.46
CA ASP A 179 6.17 12.28 -0.60
C ASP A 179 4.73 11.76 -0.72
N HIS A 180 4.53 10.72 -1.53
CA HIS A 180 3.30 9.96 -1.67
C HIS A 180 3.61 8.45 -1.78
N PRO A 181 4.09 7.82 -0.70
CA PRO A 181 4.83 6.56 -0.76
C PRO A 181 3.98 5.37 -1.25
N VAL A 182 2.68 5.38 -0.99
CA VAL A 182 1.75 4.34 -1.47
C VAL A 182 1.19 4.76 -2.82
N THR A 183 1.75 4.19 -3.89
CA THR A 183 1.47 4.61 -5.26
C THR A 183 0.42 3.70 -5.92
N PHE A 184 -0.66 4.28 -6.42
CA PHE A 184 -1.59 3.56 -7.29
C PHE A 184 -1.17 3.64 -8.75
N PHE A 185 -0.98 2.46 -9.35
CA PHE A 185 -0.46 2.29 -10.69
C PHE A 185 -1.47 1.53 -11.55
N ASN A 186 -1.91 2.17 -12.64
CA ASN A 186 -2.73 1.54 -13.65
C ASN A 186 -2.11 1.77 -15.03
N ARG A 187 -1.67 0.70 -15.68
CA ARG A 187 -0.96 0.75 -16.97
C ARG A 187 -1.76 1.43 -18.07
N PHE A 188 -3.08 1.44 -17.97
CA PHE A 188 -3.98 2.03 -18.99
C PHE A 188 -4.56 3.38 -18.56
N VAL A 189 -4.05 3.96 -17.47
CA VAL A 189 -4.39 5.30 -16.97
C VAL A 189 -3.11 6.03 -16.61
N PHE A 190 -2.60 6.83 -17.54
CA PHE A 190 -1.40 7.61 -17.32
C PHE A 190 -1.67 8.79 -16.36
N PRO A 191 -0.65 9.39 -15.72
CA PRO A 191 -0.86 10.42 -14.68
C PRO A 191 -1.63 11.67 -15.12
N LYS A 192 -1.67 11.98 -16.41
CA LYS A 192 -2.42 13.11 -16.99
C LYS A 192 -3.66 12.68 -17.77
N ASP A 193 -4.14 11.47 -17.52
CA ASP A 193 -5.35 10.95 -18.14
C ASP A 193 -6.57 11.77 -17.71
N SER A 194 -7.37 12.23 -18.67
CA SER A 194 -8.53 13.11 -18.40
C SER A 194 -9.63 12.46 -17.56
N ARG A 195 -9.64 11.13 -17.44
CA ARG A 195 -10.58 10.39 -16.58
C ARG A 195 -10.27 10.51 -15.10
N VAL A 196 -9.05 10.95 -14.75
CA VAL A 196 -8.62 11.16 -13.37
C VAL A 196 -8.35 12.65 -13.17
N PRO A 197 -8.90 13.30 -12.13
CA PRO A 197 -8.61 14.70 -11.87
C PRO A 197 -7.10 14.94 -11.73
N SER A 198 -6.63 16.05 -12.30
CA SER A 198 -5.20 16.39 -12.28
C SER A 198 -4.63 16.37 -10.86
N GLY A 199 -3.48 15.71 -10.69
CA GLY A 199 -2.81 15.53 -9.40
C GLY A 199 -3.34 14.37 -8.55
N LEU A 200 -4.37 13.64 -9.01
CA LEU A 200 -4.88 12.45 -8.33
C LEU A 200 -4.40 11.15 -8.98
N ASP A 201 -4.62 10.06 -8.27
CA ASP A 201 -4.30 8.71 -8.72
C ASP A 201 -5.54 7.98 -9.25
N PRO A 202 -5.36 6.93 -10.09
CA PRO A 202 -6.46 6.05 -10.46
C PRO A 202 -7.12 5.46 -9.22
N LEU A 203 -8.42 5.17 -9.32
CA LEU A 203 -9.18 4.62 -8.20
C LEU A 203 -8.69 3.19 -7.88
N GLN A 204 -8.53 2.88 -6.58
CA GLN A 204 -8.13 1.55 -6.13
C GLN A 204 -9.12 0.48 -6.63
N GLN A 205 -10.41 0.77 -6.63
CA GLN A 205 -11.47 -0.17 -7.02
C GLN A 205 -11.44 -0.58 -8.51
N TRP A 206 -10.67 0.11 -9.35
CA TRP A 206 -10.50 -0.32 -10.74
C TRP A 206 -9.62 -1.56 -10.81
N MET A 207 -10.06 -2.59 -11.53
CA MET A 207 -9.35 -3.88 -11.65
C MET A 207 -7.88 -3.67 -12.01
N GLY A 208 -7.58 -2.78 -12.96
CA GLY A 208 -6.23 -2.55 -13.45
C GLY A 208 -5.31 -1.73 -12.53
N THR A 209 -5.81 -1.25 -11.39
CA THR A 209 -5.02 -0.48 -10.43
C THR A 209 -4.29 -1.41 -9.47
N GLN A 210 -2.98 -1.53 -9.64
CA GLN A 210 -2.07 -2.15 -8.68
C GLN A 210 -1.62 -1.11 -7.66
N THR A 211 -1.30 -1.57 -6.45
CA THR A 211 -0.63 -0.72 -5.45
C THR A 211 0.84 -1.07 -5.43
N ILE A 212 1.70 -0.06 -5.61
CA ILE A 212 3.15 -0.16 -5.57
C ILE A 212 3.59 0.56 -4.30
N TYR A 213 4.24 -0.19 -3.40
CA TYR A 213 4.65 0.32 -2.11
C TYR A 213 6.08 -0.15 -1.77
N PRO A 214 7.09 0.67 -2.06
CA PRO A 214 8.46 0.40 -1.60
C PRO A 214 8.49 0.27 -0.08
N LEU A 215 8.98 -0.84 0.47
CA LEU A 215 9.06 -1.06 1.92
C LEU A 215 10.45 -0.75 2.48
N SER A 216 11.47 -0.75 1.63
CA SER A 216 12.85 -0.39 1.93
C SER A 216 13.60 -0.17 0.62
N ARG A 217 14.90 0.17 0.69
CA ARG A 217 15.78 0.21 -0.49
C ARG A 217 15.80 -1.07 -1.32
N ASN A 218 15.49 -2.23 -0.71
CA ASN A 218 15.58 -3.54 -1.37
C ASN A 218 14.25 -4.31 -1.45
N LYS A 219 13.18 -3.86 -0.79
CA LYS A 219 11.92 -4.62 -0.73
C LYS A 219 10.78 -3.78 -1.28
N LEU A 220 9.98 -4.36 -2.17
CA LEU A 220 8.83 -3.71 -2.78
C LEU A 220 7.59 -4.58 -2.59
N MET A 221 6.56 -4.04 -1.95
CA MET A 221 5.23 -4.63 -1.96
C MET A 221 4.48 -4.24 -3.23
N VAL A 222 3.86 -5.23 -3.88
CA VAL A 222 2.87 -5.02 -4.94
C VAL A 222 1.59 -5.75 -4.57
N ILE A 223 0.48 -5.03 -4.69
CA ILE A 223 -0.85 -5.58 -4.43
C ILE A 223 -1.65 -5.53 -5.72
N THR A 224 -2.16 -6.69 -6.14
CA THR A 224 -2.87 -6.86 -7.41
C THR A 224 -4.22 -7.51 -7.20
N HIS A 225 -5.30 -6.86 -7.66
CA HIS A 225 -6.64 -7.47 -7.63
C HIS A 225 -6.65 -8.81 -8.37
N ARG A 226 -7.26 -9.84 -7.76
CA ARG A 226 -7.31 -11.21 -8.30
C ARG A 226 -7.85 -11.27 -9.74
N GLU A 227 -8.89 -10.50 -10.04
CA GLU A 227 -9.49 -10.45 -11.37
C GLU A 227 -8.56 -9.90 -12.45
N TRP A 228 -7.66 -8.99 -12.06
CA TRP A 228 -6.67 -8.40 -12.96
C TRP A 228 -5.46 -9.31 -13.14
N ALA A 229 -5.00 -9.92 -12.05
CA ALA A 229 -3.96 -10.95 -12.07
C ALA A 229 -4.31 -12.09 -13.04
N ARG A 230 -5.57 -12.56 -13.04
CA ARG A 230 -6.03 -13.63 -13.94
C ARG A 230 -6.23 -13.17 -15.39
N LYS A 231 -6.85 -12.01 -15.59
CA LYS A 231 -7.21 -11.55 -16.93
C LYS A 231 -7.11 -10.03 -17.06
N GLN A 232 -6.05 -9.63 -17.75
CA GLN A 232 -5.72 -8.25 -18.06
C GLN A 232 -6.45 -7.79 -19.34
N GLY A 233 -6.49 -6.48 -19.55
CA GLY A 233 -6.92 -5.89 -20.82
C GLY A 233 -7.27 -4.41 -20.70
N PRO A 234 -7.03 -3.59 -21.73
CA PRO A 234 -7.35 -2.15 -21.70
C PRO A 234 -8.81 -1.87 -21.32
N SER A 235 -9.74 -2.65 -21.85
CA SER A 235 -11.18 -2.50 -21.59
C SER A 235 -11.62 -2.91 -20.18
N ARG A 236 -10.78 -3.67 -19.47
CA ARG A 236 -11.02 -4.11 -18.07
C ARG A 236 -10.33 -3.19 -17.07
N ALA A 237 -9.29 -2.47 -17.48
CA ALA A 237 -8.40 -1.74 -16.59
C ALA A 237 -9.09 -0.69 -15.70
N ILE A 238 -10.21 -0.12 -16.17
CA ILE A 238 -11.00 0.89 -15.45
C ILE A 238 -12.36 0.36 -14.95
N LYS A 239 -12.64 -0.93 -15.14
CA LYS A 239 -13.87 -1.53 -14.60
C LYS A 239 -13.72 -1.69 -13.10
N ILE A 240 -14.80 -1.42 -12.37
CA ILE A 240 -14.85 -1.67 -10.92
C ILE A 240 -14.75 -3.18 -10.70
N ARG A 241 -13.89 -3.60 -9.77
CA ARG A 241 -13.75 -5.01 -9.38
C ARG A 241 -15.02 -5.55 -8.75
N THR A 242 -15.19 -6.86 -8.80
CA THR A 242 -16.27 -7.56 -8.10
C THR A 242 -16.17 -7.27 -6.60
N ASN A 243 -17.31 -6.91 -5.99
CA ASN A 243 -17.45 -6.64 -4.57
C ASN A 243 -16.48 -5.56 -4.01
N ALA A 244 -16.29 -4.48 -4.77
CA ALA A 244 -15.48 -3.33 -4.32
C ALA A 244 -16.14 -2.60 -3.14
N ARG A 245 -15.58 -2.79 -1.94
CA ARG A 245 -16.07 -2.21 -0.69
C ARG A 245 -14.92 -1.66 0.14
N LEU A 246 -15.18 -0.54 0.84
CA LEU A 246 -14.15 0.19 1.56
C LEU A 246 -14.02 -0.23 3.03
N PHE A 247 -15.14 -0.61 3.67
CA PHE A 247 -15.20 -0.94 5.08
C PHE A 247 -15.96 -2.26 5.26
N ASP A 248 -15.26 -3.28 5.76
CA ASP A 248 -15.76 -4.63 6.04
C ASP A 248 -14.71 -5.38 6.87
N ASN A 249 -15.05 -6.56 7.39
CA ASN A 249 -14.16 -7.47 8.12
C ASN A 249 -13.98 -8.79 7.34
N PRO A 250 -13.18 -8.81 6.26
CA PRO A 250 -13.06 -10.00 5.41
C PRO A 250 -12.35 -11.14 6.13
N LEU A 251 -12.66 -12.38 5.74
CA LEU A 251 -11.78 -13.52 5.96
C LEU A 251 -10.59 -13.41 5.01
N VAL A 252 -9.38 -13.46 5.55
CA VAL A 252 -8.15 -13.31 4.78
C VAL A 252 -7.14 -14.33 5.23
N ARG A 253 -6.25 -14.67 4.31
CA ARG A 253 -5.04 -15.43 4.58
C ARG A 253 -3.88 -14.45 4.60
N TYR A 254 -3.03 -14.54 5.61
CA TYR A 254 -1.81 -13.72 5.72
C TYR A 254 -0.55 -14.49 5.31
N ASP A 255 -0.65 -15.80 5.20
CA ASP A 255 0.42 -16.74 4.83
C ASP A 255 0.60 -16.90 3.31
N ASN A 256 -0.25 -16.27 2.48
CA ASN A 256 -0.23 -16.40 1.02
C ASN A 256 0.51 -15.25 0.30
N CYS A 257 1.33 -14.47 1.03
CA CYS A 257 2.13 -13.41 0.43
C CYS A 257 3.37 -13.99 -0.26
N LYS A 258 3.51 -13.76 -1.57
CA LYS A 258 4.62 -14.28 -2.39
C LYS A 258 5.90 -13.49 -2.18
N ARG A 259 7.06 -14.15 -2.19
CA ARG A 259 8.36 -13.53 -1.88
C ARG A 259 9.52 -13.96 -2.78
N ASP A 260 9.26 -14.86 -3.73
CA ASP A 260 10.31 -15.61 -4.43
C ASP A 260 10.98 -14.82 -5.56
N ARG A 261 10.39 -13.70 -5.98
CA ARG A 261 10.85 -12.96 -7.16
C ARG A 261 11.85 -11.86 -6.82
N GLN A 262 12.96 -11.88 -7.53
CA GLN A 262 13.97 -10.82 -7.50
C GLN A 262 13.88 -9.95 -8.76
N LEU A 263 14.05 -8.64 -8.58
CA LEU A 263 14.07 -7.68 -9.67
C LEU A 263 15.50 -7.41 -10.15
N THR A 264 15.63 -7.26 -11.45
CA THR A 264 16.81 -6.73 -12.12
C THR A 264 16.90 -5.21 -11.98
N ASP A 265 18.08 -4.64 -12.24
CA ASP A 265 18.30 -3.18 -12.24
C ASP A 265 17.30 -2.42 -13.11
N LEU A 266 17.01 -2.93 -14.31
CA LEU A 266 16.06 -2.30 -15.22
C LEU A 266 14.64 -2.30 -14.63
N GLN A 267 14.24 -3.40 -13.99
CA GLN A 267 12.92 -3.52 -13.35
C GLN A 267 12.80 -2.60 -12.13
N VAL A 268 13.85 -2.49 -11.30
CA VAL A 268 13.86 -1.53 -10.18
C VAL A 268 13.75 -0.10 -10.70
N ARG A 269 14.50 0.26 -11.75
CA ARG A 269 14.41 1.59 -12.39
C ARG A 269 13.03 1.85 -12.98
N GLU A 270 12.37 0.84 -13.53
CA GLU A 270 11.00 0.94 -14.03
C GLU A 270 10.00 1.26 -12.90
N VAL A 271 10.13 0.60 -11.74
CA VAL A 271 9.36 0.91 -10.52
C VAL A 271 9.64 2.34 -10.07
N ASN A 272 10.92 2.72 -9.97
CA ASN A 272 11.31 4.07 -9.58
C ASN A 272 10.72 5.13 -10.52
N TYR A 273 10.66 4.85 -11.82
CA TYR A 273 10.03 5.77 -12.79
C TYR A 273 8.54 5.92 -12.52
N ILE A 274 7.83 4.83 -12.20
CA ILE A 274 6.41 4.88 -11.81
C ILE A 274 6.23 5.72 -10.53
N VAL A 275 7.01 5.45 -9.48
CA VAL A 275 6.96 6.17 -8.19
C VAL A 275 7.26 7.65 -8.39
N LYS A 276 8.33 7.99 -9.12
CA LYS A 276 8.72 9.36 -9.45
C LYS A 276 7.63 10.11 -10.20
N THR A 277 7.02 9.48 -11.20
CA THR A 277 5.97 10.13 -12.01
C THR A 277 4.68 10.33 -11.21
N ARG A 278 4.48 9.55 -10.14
CA ARG A 278 3.29 9.61 -9.26
C ARG A 278 3.50 10.41 -7.98
N ALA A 279 4.74 10.79 -7.65
CA ALA A 279 5.07 11.70 -6.55
C ALA A 279 4.38 13.06 -6.74
N ASP A 280 4.17 13.78 -5.64
CA ASP A 280 3.64 15.15 -5.73
C ASP A 280 4.76 16.13 -6.03
N ARG A 281 5.83 16.13 -5.23
CA ARG A 281 6.93 17.08 -5.35
C ARG A 281 8.29 16.46 -5.06
N TYR A 282 8.41 15.58 -4.08
CA TYR A 282 9.69 15.07 -3.62
C TYR A 282 9.82 13.57 -3.79
N ILE A 283 11.01 13.15 -4.23
CA ILE A 283 11.46 11.76 -4.14
C ILE A 283 12.81 11.69 -3.42
N ALA A 284 13.09 10.56 -2.80
CA ALA A 284 14.36 10.30 -2.15
C ALA A 284 14.81 8.85 -2.31
N GLY A 285 16.12 8.64 -2.26
CA GLY A 285 16.74 7.36 -2.52
C GLY A 285 18.21 7.33 -2.12
N ASP A 286 18.80 6.15 -2.25
CA ASP A 286 20.17 5.87 -1.83
C ASP A 286 21.20 6.73 -2.58
N LYS A 287 21.12 6.72 -3.91
CA LYS A 287 22.02 7.45 -4.81
C LYS A 287 21.24 8.26 -5.83
N GLU A 288 21.92 9.25 -6.40
CA GLU A 288 21.33 10.19 -7.37
C GLU A 288 20.81 9.48 -8.63
N ASP A 289 21.52 8.44 -9.08
CA ASP A 289 21.13 7.65 -10.24
C ASP A 289 19.77 6.96 -10.08
N ASP A 290 19.40 6.57 -8.84
CA ASP A 290 18.10 5.97 -8.56
C ASP A 290 16.96 6.99 -8.69
N LEU A 291 17.25 8.28 -8.51
CA LEU A 291 16.29 9.39 -8.68
C LEU A 291 16.07 9.77 -10.15
N HIS A 292 16.90 9.25 -11.06
CA HIS A 292 16.86 9.53 -12.50
C HIS A 292 16.71 8.26 -13.35
N PRO A 293 15.70 7.41 -13.09
CA PRO A 293 15.52 6.16 -13.83
C PRO A 293 15.35 6.39 -15.33
N GLU A 294 14.78 7.53 -15.74
CA GLU A 294 14.57 7.90 -17.14
C GLU A 294 15.86 7.94 -17.98
N LYS A 295 17.04 8.11 -17.36
CA LYS A 295 18.33 8.10 -18.07
C LYS A 295 18.72 6.72 -18.59
N TYR A 296 18.12 5.66 -18.04
CA TYR A 296 18.52 4.26 -18.28
C TYR A 296 17.43 3.45 -18.97
N LEU A 297 16.18 3.91 -18.94
CA LEU A 297 15.06 3.23 -19.57
C LEU A 297 15.04 3.53 -21.07
N LYS A 298 15.04 2.46 -21.90
CA LYS A 298 14.97 2.59 -23.37
C LYS A 298 13.66 3.19 -23.86
N ASN A 299 12.56 2.95 -23.13
CA ASN A 299 11.28 3.58 -23.39
C ASN A 299 10.57 3.84 -22.05
N SER A 300 9.80 4.92 -22.01
CA SER A 300 9.01 5.34 -20.85
C SER A 300 7.51 5.32 -21.15
N ILE A 301 7.10 4.48 -22.10
CA ILE A 301 5.70 4.37 -22.52
C ILE A 301 4.90 3.74 -21.39
N TRP A 302 4.02 4.53 -20.77
CA TRP A 302 3.35 4.18 -19.51
C TRP A 302 2.67 2.81 -19.51
N ASN A 303 2.00 2.43 -20.60
CA ASN A 303 1.27 1.16 -20.69
C ASN A 303 2.16 -0.07 -20.90
N LYS A 304 3.45 0.12 -21.12
CA LYS A 304 4.46 -0.94 -21.20
C LYS A 304 5.18 -1.17 -19.87
N LEU A 305 5.01 -0.25 -18.91
CA LEU A 305 5.63 -0.35 -17.60
C LEU A 305 4.96 -1.44 -16.72
N GLY A 306 5.70 -1.99 -15.77
CA GLY A 306 5.25 -2.89 -14.71
C GLY A 306 4.76 -4.25 -15.18
N LEU A 307 5.10 -4.70 -16.39
CA LEU A 307 4.65 -6.01 -16.90
C LEU A 307 5.07 -7.17 -15.98
N PHE A 308 6.26 -7.09 -15.42
CA PHE A 308 6.81 -8.09 -14.49
C PHE A 308 6.20 -8.04 -13.09
N LEU A 309 5.49 -6.95 -12.73
CA LEU A 309 4.84 -6.80 -11.42
C LEU A 309 3.56 -7.63 -11.30
N LEU A 310 3.12 -8.23 -12.40
CA LEU A 310 1.93 -9.08 -12.41
C LEU A 310 2.27 -10.44 -11.82
N PRO A 311 1.42 -10.99 -10.94
CA PRO A 311 1.60 -12.35 -10.44
C PRO A 311 1.32 -13.38 -11.54
N ASP A 312 1.80 -14.60 -11.33
CA ASP A 312 1.47 -15.73 -12.21
C ASP A 312 -0.06 -15.98 -12.22
N PRO A 313 -0.73 -15.94 -13.39
CA PRO A 313 -2.18 -16.09 -13.46
C PRO A 313 -2.69 -17.46 -12.98
N SER A 314 -1.91 -18.53 -13.19
CA SER A 314 -2.29 -19.89 -12.83
C SER A 314 -2.25 -20.07 -11.32
N HIS A 315 -1.20 -19.58 -10.67
CA HIS A 315 -1.11 -19.59 -9.21
C HIS A 315 -2.26 -18.79 -8.59
N VAL A 316 -2.57 -17.59 -9.11
CA VAL A 316 -3.72 -16.80 -8.60
C VAL A 316 -5.06 -17.49 -8.86
N ALA A 317 -5.18 -18.32 -9.89
CA ALA A 317 -6.36 -19.16 -10.08
C ALA A 317 -6.46 -20.26 -9.01
N MET A 318 -5.34 -20.87 -8.63
CA MET A 318 -5.28 -21.90 -7.58
C MET A 318 -5.54 -21.36 -6.17
N GLU A 319 -5.22 -20.10 -5.89
CA GLU A 319 -5.56 -19.40 -4.64
C GLU A 319 -7.05 -18.97 -4.55
N GLY A 320 -7.83 -19.19 -5.62
CA GLY A 320 -9.26 -18.91 -5.65
C GLY A 320 -10.09 -19.86 -4.79
N GLY A 321 -11.40 -19.64 -4.80
CA GLY A 321 -12.37 -20.53 -4.16
C GLY A 321 -13.11 -19.92 -2.97
N ASN A 322 -13.76 -20.78 -2.20
CA ASN A 322 -14.56 -20.41 -1.03
C ASN A 322 -13.79 -20.73 0.25
N MET A 323 -13.78 -19.79 1.19
CA MET A 323 -13.33 -19.99 2.56
C MET A 323 -14.52 -20.36 3.44
N THR A 324 -14.36 -21.43 4.19
CA THR A 324 -15.29 -21.88 5.23
C THR A 324 -14.52 -21.97 6.54
N VAL A 325 -15.03 -21.29 7.58
CA VAL A 325 -14.42 -21.30 8.91
C VAL A 325 -15.49 -21.64 9.93
N ARG A 326 -15.23 -22.62 10.79
CA ARG A 326 -16.03 -22.90 11.98
C ARG A 326 -15.41 -22.18 13.17
N MET A 327 -16.17 -21.28 13.78
CA MET A 327 -15.76 -20.51 14.94
C MET A 327 -15.81 -21.37 16.21
N SER A 328 -15.14 -20.93 17.27
CA SER A 328 -15.12 -21.62 18.58
C SER A 328 -16.50 -21.75 19.22
N ASP A 329 -17.44 -20.85 18.89
CA ASP A 329 -18.84 -20.91 19.32
C ASP A 329 -19.72 -21.82 18.45
N GLY A 330 -19.12 -22.53 17.48
CA GLY A 330 -19.80 -23.46 16.58
C GLY A 330 -20.43 -22.81 15.36
N ARG A 331 -20.46 -21.48 15.23
CA ARG A 331 -21.00 -20.81 14.03
C ARG A 331 -20.07 -20.99 12.84
N TYR A 332 -20.65 -21.13 11.66
CA TYR A 332 -19.91 -21.08 10.40
C TYR A 332 -19.84 -19.66 9.84
N VAL A 333 -18.68 -19.32 9.28
CA VAL A 333 -18.45 -18.10 8.48
C VAL A 333 -18.00 -18.53 7.09
N PHE A 334 -18.65 -17.96 6.07
CA PHE A 334 -18.37 -18.26 4.68
C PHE A 334 -17.96 -17.00 3.93
N GLN A 335 -17.02 -17.14 3.01
CA GLN A 335 -16.62 -16.08 2.11
C GLN A 335 -16.15 -16.64 0.78
N ASP A 336 -16.57 -16.07 -0.35
CA ASP A 336 -15.94 -16.39 -1.64
C ASP A 336 -14.64 -15.61 -1.85
N GLU A 337 -13.94 -15.90 -2.96
CA GLU A 337 -12.67 -15.26 -3.31
C GLU A 337 -12.74 -13.74 -3.55
N TYR A 338 -13.95 -13.18 -3.73
CA TYR A 338 -14.18 -11.74 -3.87
C TYR A 338 -14.71 -11.12 -2.57
N GLY A 339 -14.79 -11.90 -1.48
CA GLY A 339 -15.24 -11.41 -0.21
C GLY A 339 -16.75 -11.51 0.03
N ARG A 340 -17.54 -12.04 -0.90
CA ARG A 340 -19.01 -12.11 -0.76
C ARG A 340 -19.38 -13.20 0.24
N ARG A 341 -20.40 -12.91 1.05
CA ARG A 341 -20.94 -13.82 2.07
C ARG A 341 -22.40 -14.14 1.73
N PRO A 342 -22.95 -15.25 2.25
CA PRO A 342 -24.38 -15.52 2.13
C PRO A 342 -25.21 -14.33 2.58
N THR A 343 -26.21 -13.96 1.78
CA THR A 343 -27.04 -12.78 2.07
C THR A 343 -28.42 -13.13 2.61
N THR A 344 -28.85 -14.39 2.46
CA THR A 344 -30.11 -14.91 3.00
C THR A 344 -29.88 -16.06 3.98
N LYS A 345 -30.90 -16.33 4.80
CA LYS A 345 -30.87 -17.44 5.77
C LYS A 345 -30.80 -18.79 5.04
N GLU A 346 -31.54 -18.94 3.94
CA GLU A 346 -31.58 -20.16 3.14
C GLU A 346 -30.21 -20.45 2.50
N GLU A 347 -29.55 -19.42 1.96
CA GLU A 347 -28.20 -19.55 1.40
C GLU A 347 -27.20 -19.95 2.50
N TYR A 348 -27.29 -19.33 3.68
CA TYR A 348 -26.45 -19.66 4.83
C TYR A 348 -26.64 -21.12 5.27
N GLU A 349 -27.88 -21.56 5.48
CA GLU A 349 -28.20 -22.94 5.91
C GLU A 349 -27.77 -23.98 4.87
N SER A 350 -27.87 -23.66 3.57
CA SER A 350 -27.34 -24.53 2.51
C SER A 350 -25.82 -24.71 2.64
N LYS A 351 -25.08 -23.61 2.83
CA LYS A 351 -23.62 -23.69 3.00
C LYS A 351 -23.20 -24.39 4.29
N VAL A 352 -23.97 -24.27 5.37
CA VAL A 352 -23.73 -25.04 6.60
C VAL A 352 -23.82 -26.54 6.33
N LYS A 353 -24.87 -27.00 5.64
CA LYS A 353 -25.02 -28.41 5.28
C LYS A 353 -23.86 -28.91 4.41
N GLU A 354 -23.45 -28.12 3.42
CA GLU A 354 -22.28 -28.43 2.59
C GLU A 354 -21.00 -28.54 3.42
N ALA A 355 -20.80 -27.63 4.38
CA ALA A 355 -19.64 -27.63 5.27
C ALA A 355 -19.62 -28.86 6.19
N GLU A 356 -20.76 -29.25 6.76
CA GLU A 356 -20.89 -30.43 7.61
C GLU A 356 -20.59 -31.73 6.83
N ILE A 357 -21.07 -31.83 5.59
CA ILE A 357 -20.76 -32.96 4.70
C ILE A 357 -19.26 -33.01 4.41
N MET A 358 -18.64 -31.85 4.14
CA MET A 358 -17.21 -31.74 3.87
C MET A 358 -16.37 -32.13 5.10
N GLU A 359 -16.73 -31.64 6.29
CA GLU A 359 -16.09 -31.97 7.57
C GLU A 359 -16.18 -33.47 7.85
N ALA A 360 -17.36 -34.08 7.69
CA ALA A 360 -17.56 -35.50 7.87
C ALA A 360 -16.78 -36.36 6.85
N HIS A 361 -16.62 -35.89 5.62
CA HIS A 361 -15.77 -36.55 4.62
C HIS A 361 -14.28 -36.43 4.99
N PHE A 362 -13.83 -35.24 5.37
CA PHE A 362 -12.44 -35.00 5.75
C PHE A 362 -12.02 -35.83 6.98
N ASN A 363 -12.87 -35.89 8.01
CA ASN A 363 -12.61 -36.70 9.21
C ASN A 363 -12.52 -38.21 8.89
N ARG A 364 -13.31 -38.70 7.93
CA ARG A 364 -13.21 -40.09 7.45
C ARG A 364 -11.87 -40.35 6.76
N LEU A 365 -11.41 -39.42 5.89
CA LEU A 365 -10.11 -39.55 5.22
C LEU A 365 -8.95 -39.54 6.21
N ILE A 366 -8.98 -38.64 7.21
CA ILE A 366 -7.97 -38.59 8.27
C ILE A 366 -7.94 -39.90 9.05
N SER A 367 -9.10 -40.40 9.47
CA SER A 367 -9.18 -41.65 10.24
C SER A 367 -8.62 -42.83 9.45
N ALA A 368 -8.99 -42.95 8.17
CA ALA A 368 -8.49 -44.01 7.29
C ALA A 368 -6.98 -43.90 7.03
N HIS A 369 -6.42 -42.70 6.98
CA HIS A 369 -4.97 -42.51 6.83
C HIS A 369 -4.21 -43.04 8.06
N PHE A 370 -4.65 -42.68 9.27
CA PHE A 370 -4.01 -43.15 10.49
C PHE A 370 -4.21 -44.66 10.75
N GLU A 371 -5.33 -45.24 10.34
CA GLU A 371 -5.54 -46.71 10.39
C GLU A 371 -4.58 -47.47 9.46
N ASN A 372 -4.27 -46.90 8.28
CA ASN A 372 -3.32 -47.50 7.34
C ASN A 372 -1.85 -47.32 7.76
N GLU A 373 -1.47 -46.19 8.37
CA GLU A 373 -0.12 -46.02 8.92
C GLU A 373 0.14 -46.89 10.16
N GLY A 374 -0.89 -47.11 10.99
CA GLY A 374 -0.81 -48.03 12.12
C GLY A 374 -0.63 -49.50 11.74
N SER A 375 -1.05 -49.89 10.52
CA SER A 375 -0.93 -51.26 10.00
C SER A 375 0.30 -51.50 9.10
N MET A 376 1.07 -50.47 8.77
CA MET A 376 2.37 -50.60 8.07
C MET A 376 3.58 -50.66 9.02
N ASN A 377 3.37 -50.42 10.32
CA ASN A 377 4.41 -50.49 11.36
C ASN A 377 4.34 -51.78 12.23
N ASP A 378 3.43 -52.70 11.89
CA ASP A 378 3.38 -54.09 12.37
C ASP A 378 3.80 -55.03 11.23
#